data_AF-A0A1G7AH12-F1
#
_entry.id   AF-A0A1G7AH12-F1
#
_cell.length_a   1.000
_cell.length_b   1.000
_cell.length_c   1.000
_cell.angle_alpha   90.00
_cell.angle_beta   90.00
_cell.angle_gamma   90.00
#
_symmetry.space_group_name_H-M   'P 1'
#
loop_
_entity.id
_entity.type
_entity.pdbx_description
1 polymer ?
#
loop_
_entity_poly.entity_id
_entity_poly.type
_entity_poly.pdbx_seq_one_letter_code
_entity_poly.pdbx_strand_id
1 'polypeptide(L)'
;MAKVEVKQLLEAGVHFGHLTRKWNPNMAPYIYMERNGIHVINLYKTVAKLDEANEALKKIAASGRKILFVATKKQAKDIVAELVANVNMPYITERWPGGMLTNFVTIRKAVKKMAHIDRMKKDGTFNTLSKKERLQVDRLRAKLEKNLGSISEMSRLPGALFVVDTMREHIAVKEAQKLNIPIFAMIDTNCDPRDVDYLIPSNDDASKSISIIMTEVTNAVAEGLAERKSEKHADNEGGDDANGEPKKKKKKDRIVEKATDVTPKAKKSKPEGKDSTTEIEEAPVVAEGKDTPKPTPETAETKAPPVVAKTPKPEVDVEATKEAVAEEKEAPKKEAKETKSTTDDLTKIEGVGPKAAEAMVAAGIDTYANVAKADADKIKEILTESSSRMAHLDPSSWPKQAQMAADGKWDELQEWQDKAKGGVE
;
A
#
# COMPACT_ATOMS: atom_id res chain seq x y z
N MET A 1 11.31 -11.66 28.49
CA MET A 1 11.00 -10.33 29.05
C MET A 1 9.58 -10.30 29.58
N ALA A 2 9.15 -9.18 30.18
CA ALA A 2 7.79 -8.99 30.66
C ALA A 2 6.82 -9.12 29.48
N LYS A 3 5.92 -10.11 29.56
CA LYS A 3 4.85 -10.30 28.58
C LYS A 3 4.00 -9.04 28.51
N VAL A 4 3.62 -8.62 27.30
CA VAL A 4 2.74 -7.46 27.13
C VAL A 4 1.45 -7.69 27.92
N GLU A 5 1.14 -6.77 28.82
CA GLU A 5 -0.09 -6.85 29.60
C GLU A 5 -1.28 -6.42 28.76
N VAL A 6 -2.42 -7.08 28.97
CA VAL A 6 -3.69 -6.74 28.30
C VAL A 6 -4.05 -5.27 28.52
N LYS A 7 -3.71 -4.71 29.69
CA LYS A 7 -3.94 -3.30 30.03
C LYS A 7 -3.19 -2.36 29.08
N GLN A 8 -1.94 -2.66 28.73
CA GLN A 8 -1.14 -1.85 27.81
C GLN A 8 -1.75 -1.88 26.39
N LEU A 9 -2.19 -3.05 25.92
CA LEU A 9 -2.89 -3.18 24.63
C LEU A 9 -4.23 -2.44 24.61
N LEU A 10 -4.93 -2.40 25.74
CA LEU A 10 -6.18 -1.67 25.88
C LEU A 10 -5.95 -0.16 25.77
N GLU A 11 -4.99 0.39 26.52
CA GLU A 11 -4.61 1.81 26.49
C GLU A 11 -4.09 2.26 25.11
N ALA A 12 -3.42 1.35 24.39
CA ALA A 12 -2.94 1.56 23.03
C ALA A 12 -4.04 1.61 21.96
N GLY A 13 -5.26 1.16 22.29
CA GLY A 13 -6.36 1.07 21.34
C GLY A 13 -6.28 -0.12 20.38
N VAL A 14 -5.58 -1.20 20.74
CA VAL A 14 -5.43 -2.42 19.91
C VAL A 14 -6.76 -3.17 19.73
N HIS A 15 -7.67 -3.01 20.68
CA HIS A 15 -8.98 -3.66 20.72
C HIS A 15 -10.01 -3.08 19.76
N PHE A 16 -9.77 -1.90 19.19
CA PHE A 16 -10.70 -1.31 18.23
C PHE A 16 -10.55 -1.99 16.87
N GLY A 17 -11.64 -2.53 16.34
CA GLY A 17 -11.72 -2.99 14.97
C GLY A 17 -12.43 -1.97 14.07
N HIS A 18 -12.92 -2.46 12.94
CA HIS A 18 -13.69 -1.69 11.97
C HIS A 18 -15.20 -1.73 12.23
N LEU A 19 -15.93 -0.95 11.43
CA LEU A 19 -17.39 -0.92 11.37
C LEU A 19 -17.97 -2.31 11.03
N THR A 20 -19.13 -2.62 11.59
CA THR A 20 -19.78 -3.93 11.43
C THR A 20 -20.19 -4.28 10.01
N ARG A 21 -20.41 -3.28 9.14
CA ARG A 21 -20.66 -3.50 7.71
C ARG A 21 -19.41 -3.89 6.90
N LYS A 22 -18.21 -3.69 7.44
CA LYS A 22 -16.92 -3.90 6.74
C LYS A 22 -16.19 -5.16 7.22
N TRP A 23 -16.77 -5.90 8.16
CA TRP A 23 -16.10 -7.05 8.76
C TRP A 23 -16.08 -8.26 7.83
N ASN A 24 -15.10 -9.13 8.05
CA ASN A 24 -15.00 -10.43 7.43
C ASN A 24 -15.55 -11.49 8.40
N PRO A 25 -16.53 -12.32 7.99
CA PRO A 25 -17.09 -13.38 8.85
C PRO A 25 -16.04 -14.37 9.39
N ASN A 26 -14.93 -14.59 8.67
CA ASN A 26 -13.86 -15.47 9.13
C ASN A 26 -13.14 -14.92 10.38
N MET A 27 -13.26 -13.62 10.67
CA MET A 27 -12.74 -13.00 11.90
C MET A 27 -13.64 -13.19 13.13
N ALA A 28 -14.82 -13.80 12.99
CA ALA A 28 -15.74 -14.05 14.10
C ALA A 28 -15.06 -14.67 15.35
N PRO A 29 -14.13 -15.64 15.24
CA PRO A 29 -13.46 -16.19 16.41
C PRO A 29 -12.62 -15.16 17.18
N TYR A 30 -12.13 -14.10 16.54
CA TYR A 30 -11.24 -13.12 17.17
C TYR A 30 -11.96 -11.86 17.67
N ILE A 31 -13.24 -11.70 17.31
CA ILE A 31 -14.09 -10.60 17.77
C ILE A 31 -14.70 -10.98 19.13
N TYR A 32 -14.66 -10.05 20.07
CA TYR A 32 -15.25 -10.19 21.40
C TYR A 32 -16.72 -9.78 21.42
N MET A 33 -17.01 -8.55 20.97
CA MET A 33 -18.36 -8.00 20.93
C MET A 33 -18.44 -6.84 19.92
N GLU A 34 -19.64 -6.34 19.67
CA GLU A 34 -19.89 -5.08 18.97
C GLU A 34 -20.27 -3.99 19.97
N ARG A 35 -19.75 -2.77 19.80
CA ARG A 35 -20.13 -1.59 20.57
C ARG A 35 -20.24 -0.39 19.65
N ASN A 36 -21.38 0.29 19.65
CA ASN A 36 -21.63 1.49 18.84
C ASN A 36 -21.33 1.28 17.34
N GLY A 37 -21.64 0.10 16.79
CA GLY A 37 -21.38 -0.22 15.38
C GLY A 37 -19.92 -0.54 15.04
N ILE A 38 -19.04 -0.67 16.03
CA ILE A 38 -17.62 -1.03 15.88
C ILE A 38 -17.38 -2.38 16.54
N HIS A 39 -16.66 -3.27 15.85
CA HIS A 39 -16.23 -4.54 16.44
C HIS A 39 -15.07 -4.33 17.42
N VAL A 40 -15.14 -5.01 18.56
CA VAL A 40 -14.09 -5.04 19.58
C VAL A 40 -13.34 -6.36 19.45
N ILE A 41 -12.02 -6.30 19.22
CA ILE A 41 -11.13 -7.45 19.11
C ILE A 41 -10.85 -8.02 20.50
N ASN A 42 -10.80 -9.34 20.61
CA ASN A 42 -10.49 -10.03 21.86
C ASN A 42 -8.98 -9.98 22.17
N LEU A 43 -8.60 -9.10 23.10
CA LEU A 43 -7.21 -8.91 23.51
C LEU A 43 -6.56 -10.15 24.14
N TYR A 44 -7.32 -11.03 24.81
CA TYR A 44 -6.74 -12.26 25.35
C TYR A 44 -6.26 -13.18 24.23
N LYS A 45 -7.01 -13.23 23.11
CA LYS A 45 -6.60 -13.95 21.91
C LYS A 45 -5.42 -13.26 21.22
N THR A 46 -5.40 -11.92 21.22
CA THR A 46 -4.26 -11.14 20.74
C THR A 46 -2.98 -11.49 21.47
N VAL A 47 -2.97 -11.49 22.81
CA VAL A 47 -1.78 -11.81 23.60
C VAL A 47 -1.32 -13.24 23.32
N ALA A 48 -2.24 -14.22 23.31
CA ALA A 48 -1.87 -15.61 23.05
C ALA A 48 -1.27 -15.81 21.64
N LYS A 49 -1.82 -15.13 20.64
CA LYS A 49 -1.35 -15.20 19.25
C LYS A 49 -0.06 -14.41 19.02
N LEU A 50 0.12 -13.29 19.73
CA LEU A 50 1.34 -12.51 19.73
C LEU A 50 2.50 -13.31 20.32
N ASP A 51 2.28 -14.01 21.44
CA ASP A 51 3.27 -14.93 22.03
C ASP A 51 3.69 -16.03 21.04
N GLU A 52 2.73 -16.67 20.38
CA GLU A 52 2.97 -17.71 19.36
C GLU A 52 3.78 -17.16 18.17
N ALA A 53 3.41 -15.99 17.65
CA ALA A 53 4.11 -15.32 16.56
C ALA A 53 5.54 -14.93 16.97
N ASN A 54 5.73 -14.37 18.15
CA ASN A 54 7.03 -13.94 18.67
C ASN A 54 7.99 -15.13 18.84
N GLU A 55 7.51 -16.26 19.36
CA GLU A 55 8.33 -17.46 19.50
C GLU A 55 8.82 -17.98 18.13
N ALA A 56 7.94 -17.98 17.13
CA ALA A 56 8.30 -18.40 15.78
C ALA A 56 9.26 -17.40 15.10
N LEU A 57 9.03 -16.08 15.24
CA LEU A 57 9.92 -15.05 14.70
C LEU A 57 11.30 -15.09 15.34
N LYS A 58 11.37 -15.33 16.66
CA LYS A 58 12.62 -15.50 17.40
C LYS A 58 13.44 -16.67 16.85
N LYS A 59 12.81 -17.83 16.62
CA LYS A 59 13.46 -19.01 16.01
C LYS A 59 13.99 -18.71 14.59
N ILE A 60 13.23 -17.97 13.77
CA ILE A 60 13.65 -17.60 12.41
C ILE A 60 14.82 -16.62 12.42
N ALA A 61 14.82 -15.66 13.36
CA ALA A 61 15.90 -14.73 13.56
C ALA A 61 17.18 -15.44 14.04
N ALA A 62 17.04 -16.38 14.99
CA ALA A 62 18.13 -17.22 15.50
C ALA A 62 18.76 -18.08 14.39
N SER A 63 17.95 -18.63 13.49
CA SER A 63 18.43 -19.37 12.32
C SER A 63 19.19 -18.49 11.30
N GLY A 64 19.18 -17.17 11.47
CA GLY A 64 19.88 -16.23 10.62
C GLY A 64 19.23 -15.95 9.28
N ARG A 65 17.94 -16.29 9.11
CA ARG A 65 17.15 -15.85 7.96
C ARG A 65 16.66 -14.42 8.23
N LYS A 66 16.52 -13.62 7.18
CA LYS A 66 16.03 -12.24 7.27
C LYS A 66 14.51 -12.26 7.26
N ILE A 67 13.88 -11.42 8.07
CA ILE A 67 12.43 -11.22 8.10
C ILE A 67 12.14 -9.93 7.36
N LEU A 68 11.26 -9.97 6.36
CA LEU A 68 10.88 -8.79 5.59
C LEU A 68 9.61 -8.18 6.17
N PHE A 69 9.68 -6.94 6.63
CA PHE A 69 8.54 -6.19 7.13
C PHE A 69 7.87 -5.40 6.01
N VAL A 70 6.55 -5.38 5.93
CA VAL A 70 5.80 -4.69 4.88
C VAL A 70 4.67 -3.88 5.50
N ALA A 71 4.67 -2.58 5.24
CA ALA A 71 3.65 -1.66 5.73
C ALA A 71 3.56 -0.39 4.86
N THR A 72 2.61 -0.34 3.93
CA THR A 72 2.40 0.84 3.04
C THR A 72 1.40 1.84 3.61
N LYS A 73 0.75 1.49 4.73
CA LYS A 73 -0.23 2.31 5.42
C LYS A 73 0.44 3.54 6.07
N LYS A 74 -0.14 4.73 5.86
CA LYS A 74 0.46 6.02 6.26
C LYS A 74 0.80 6.05 7.77
N GLN A 75 -0.06 5.47 8.58
CA GLN A 75 0.07 5.40 10.04
C GLN A 75 1.19 4.47 10.50
N ALA A 76 1.62 3.53 9.65
CA ALA A 76 2.63 2.51 9.95
C ALA A 76 4.01 2.81 9.33
N LYS A 77 4.09 3.63 8.28
CA LYS A 77 5.33 3.84 7.51
C LYS A 77 6.53 4.21 8.36
N ASP A 78 6.38 5.27 9.15
CA ASP A 78 7.50 5.83 9.92
C ASP A 78 7.86 4.92 11.09
N ILE A 79 6.84 4.37 11.76
CA ILE A 79 6.99 3.44 12.89
C ILE A 79 7.76 2.18 12.47
N VAL A 80 7.37 1.56 11.35
CA VAL A 80 8.02 0.35 10.85
C VAL A 80 9.43 0.67 10.35
N ALA A 81 9.64 1.80 9.68
CA ALA A 81 10.97 2.21 9.23
C ALA A 81 11.94 2.38 10.41
N GLU A 82 11.53 3.08 11.47
CA GLU A 82 12.38 3.36 12.63
C GLU A 82 12.68 2.09 13.45
N LEU A 83 11.64 1.35 13.85
CA LEU A 83 11.79 0.18 14.73
C LEU A 83 12.54 -0.97 14.04
N VAL A 84 12.28 -1.19 12.75
CA VAL A 84 12.90 -2.31 12.01
C VAL A 84 14.33 -1.96 11.58
N ALA A 85 14.62 -0.70 11.25
CA ALA A 85 15.99 -0.25 10.97
C ALA A 85 16.91 -0.49 12.17
N ASN A 86 16.42 -0.27 13.40
CA ASN A 86 17.18 -0.50 14.63
C ASN A 86 17.61 -1.97 14.80
N VAL A 87 16.84 -2.92 14.26
CA VAL A 87 17.13 -4.37 14.33
C VAL A 87 17.87 -4.88 13.08
N ASN A 88 18.20 -4.00 12.14
CA ASN A 88 18.87 -4.29 10.87
C ASN A 88 18.17 -5.41 10.05
N MET A 89 16.84 -5.34 10.01
CA MET A 89 16.00 -6.19 9.18
C MET A 89 15.46 -5.39 7.97
N PRO A 90 15.22 -6.06 6.83
CA PRO A 90 14.68 -5.39 5.65
C PRO A 90 13.19 -5.03 5.84
N TYR A 91 12.78 -3.87 5.31
CA TYR A 91 11.39 -3.39 5.40
C TYR A 91 10.93 -2.67 4.12
N ILE A 92 9.65 -2.70 3.77
CA ILE A 92 9.08 -1.95 2.66
C ILE A 92 7.94 -1.09 3.18
N THR A 93 8.11 0.23 3.13
CA THR A 93 7.13 1.20 3.65
C THR A 93 6.41 1.98 2.57
N GLU A 94 6.92 2.00 1.35
CA GLU A 94 6.36 2.85 0.30
C GLU A 94 5.32 2.13 -0.54
N ARG A 95 5.77 1.41 -1.57
CA ARG A 95 4.90 0.65 -2.45
C ARG A 95 5.51 -0.72 -2.68
N TRP A 96 4.69 -1.75 -2.57
CA TRP A 96 5.06 -3.09 -2.98
C TRP A 96 5.10 -3.19 -4.52
N PRO A 97 6.27 -3.36 -5.16
CA PRO A 97 6.32 -3.66 -6.58
C PRO A 97 5.86 -5.11 -6.79
N GLY A 98 4.88 -5.33 -7.68
CA GLY A 98 4.48 -6.68 -8.05
C GLY A 98 5.68 -7.46 -8.62
N GLY A 99 5.81 -8.72 -8.22
CA GLY A 99 6.96 -9.55 -8.55
C GLY A 99 8.15 -9.37 -7.59
N MET A 100 7.95 -8.74 -6.43
CA MET A 100 9.06 -8.49 -5.51
C MET A 100 9.72 -9.79 -5.03
N LEU A 101 8.92 -10.78 -4.67
CA LEU A 101 9.39 -12.07 -4.20
C LEU A 101 9.43 -13.08 -5.35
N THR A 102 8.39 -13.10 -6.18
CA THR A 102 8.26 -14.09 -7.28
C THR A 102 9.23 -13.84 -8.43
N ASN A 103 9.60 -12.57 -8.70
CA ASN A 103 10.60 -12.17 -9.70
C ASN A 103 11.82 -11.49 -9.04
N PHE A 104 12.32 -12.09 -7.95
CA PHE A 104 13.41 -11.52 -7.16
C PHE A 104 14.70 -11.27 -7.95
N VAL A 105 14.96 -12.06 -9.00
CA VAL A 105 16.13 -11.86 -9.88
C VAL A 105 16.11 -10.49 -10.55
N THR A 106 14.94 -10.03 -10.99
CA THR A 106 14.78 -8.73 -11.65
C THR A 106 14.87 -7.59 -10.64
N ILE A 107 14.27 -7.75 -9.46
CA ILE A 107 14.39 -6.78 -8.37
C ILE A 107 15.85 -6.61 -7.94
N ARG A 108 16.60 -7.71 -7.84
CA ARG A 108 18.03 -7.67 -7.54
C ARG A 108 18.82 -6.91 -8.60
N LYS A 109 18.42 -6.95 -9.88
CA LYS A 109 19.04 -6.10 -10.92
C LYS A 109 18.80 -4.60 -10.65
N ALA A 110 17.61 -4.22 -10.19
CA ALA A 110 17.33 -2.83 -9.81
C ALA A 110 18.16 -2.39 -8.59
N VAL A 111 18.31 -3.25 -7.57
CA VAL A 111 19.19 -3.00 -6.43
C VAL A 111 20.66 -2.89 -6.85
N LYS A 112 21.13 -3.76 -7.75
CA LYS A 112 22.49 -3.64 -8.32
C LYS A 112 22.69 -2.34 -9.09
N LYS A 113 21.67 -1.86 -9.80
CA LYS A 113 21.72 -0.56 -10.49
C LYS A 113 21.87 0.60 -9.50
N MET A 114 21.19 0.53 -8.35
CA MET A 114 21.34 1.49 -7.26
C MET A 114 22.80 1.53 -6.75
N ALA A 115 23.37 0.37 -6.41
CA ALA A 115 24.75 0.25 -5.96
C ALA A 115 25.78 0.69 -7.03
N HIS A 116 25.49 0.46 -8.31
CA HIS A 116 26.33 0.93 -9.41
C HIS A 116 26.33 2.46 -9.51
N ILE A 117 25.17 3.12 -9.31
CA ILE A 117 25.11 4.58 -9.26
C ILE A 117 25.93 5.13 -8.08
N ASP A 118 25.86 4.50 -6.92
CA ASP A 118 26.68 4.90 -5.76
C ASP A 118 28.17 4.73 -6.01
N ARG A 119 28.56 3.68 -6.74
CA ARG A 119 29.95 3.50 -7.19
C ARG A 119 30.37 4.58 -8.17
N MET A 120 29.58 4.87 -9.21
CA MET A 120 29.88 5.95 -10.17
C MET A 120 30.02 7.33 -9.51
N LYS A 121 29.26 7.58 -8.46
CA LYS A 121 29.38 8.81 -7.64
C LYS A 121 30.69 8.87 -6.87
N LYS A 122 31.15 7.74 -6.32
CA LYS A 122 32.44 7.65 -5.62
C LYS A 122 33.64 7.73 -6.56
N ASP A 123 33.55 7.07 -7.72
CA ASP A 123 34.64 6.99 -8.70
C ASP A 123 34.79 8.29 -9.53
N GLY A 124 33.86 9.24 -9.40
CA GLY A 124 33.91 10.53 -10.10
C GLY A 124 33.42 10.48 -11.55
N THR A 125 33.16 9.30 -12.12
CA THR A 125 32.56 9.13 -13.47
C THR A 125 31.20 9.81 -13.58
N PHE A 126 30.49 9.97 -12.47
CA PHE A 126 29.25 10.74 -12.43
C PHE A 126 29.40 12.20 -12.90
N ASN A 127 30.60 12.77 -12.77
CA ASN A 127 30.87 14.14 -13.17
C ASN A 127 31.11 14.32 -14.68
N THR A 128 31.36 13.24 -15.42
CA THR A 128 31.53 13.29 -16.88
C THR A 128 30.19 13.37 -17.61
N LEU A 129 29.09 13.00 -16.94
CA LEU A 129 27.74 13.08 -17.49
C LEU A 129 27.28 14.52 -17.64
N SER A 130 26.46 14.77 -18.66
CA SER A 130 25.81 16.06 -18.86
C SER A 130 24.91 16.40 -17.66
N LYS A 131 24.66 17.70 -17.42
CA LYS A 131 23.79 18.15 -16.30
C LYS A 131 22.40 17.51 -16.34
N LYS A 132 21.85 17.29 -17.54
CA LYS A 132 20.54 16.66 -17.73
C LYS A 132 20.56 15.18 -17.34
N GLU A 133 21.57 14.44 -17.77
CA GLU A 133 21.75 13.02 -17.44
C GLU A 133 22.02 12.84 -15.94
N ARG A 134 22.85 13.71 -15.36
CA ARG A 134 23.13 13.73 -13.93
C ARG A 134 21.84 13.84 -13.11
N LEU A 135 20.98 14.80 -13.45
CA LEU A 135 19.70 14.99 -12.81
C LEU A 135 18.78 13.77 -12.96
N GLN A 136 18.78 13.12 -14.13
CA GLN A 136 18.00 11.89 -14.34
C GLN A 136 18.50 10.73 -13.49
N VAL A 137 19.82 10.55 -13.41
CA VAL A 137 20.43 9.50 -12.58
C VAL A 137 20.19 9.78 -11.10
N ASP A 138 20.25 11.03 -10.65
CA ASP A 138 19.93 11.41 -9.26
C ASP A 138 18.46 11.13 -8.92
N ARG A 139 17.52 11.51 -9.80
CA ARG A 139 16.10 11.19 -9.62
C ARG A 139 15.86 9.68 -9.58
N LEU A 140 16.54 8.92 -10.44
CA LEU A 140 16.45 7.46 -10.45
C LEU A 140 17.01 6.88 -9.15
N ARG A 141 18.16 7.37 -8.67
CA ARG A 141 18.78 6.94 -7.42
C ARG A 141 17.91 7.21 -6.21
N ALA A 142 17.33 8.41 -6.12
CA ALA A 142 16.40 8.78 -5.05
C ALA A 142 15.13 7.92 -5.07
N LYS A 143 14.59 7.62 -6.27
CA LYS A 143 13.43 6.73 -6.42
C LYS A 143 13.75 5.29 -6.03
N LEU A 144 14.95 4.81 -6.35
CA LEU A 144 15.39 3.47 -5.95
C LEU A 144 15.65 3.39 -4.44
N GLU A 145 16.28 4.40 -3.83
CA GLU A 145 16.49 4.45 -2.37
C GLU A 145 15.17 4.35 -1.62
N LYS A 146 14.23 5.22 -2.02
CA LYS A 146 12.95 5.35 -1.36
C LYS A 146 12.14 4.04 -1.37
N ASN A 147 12.24 3.26 -2.45
CA ASN A 147 11.45 2.04 -2.61
C ASN A 147 12.19 0.77 -2.18
N LEU A 148 13.51 0.70 -2.38
CA LEU A 148 14.31 -0.54 -2.27
C LEU A 148 15.58 -0.37 -1.43
N GLY A 149 15.80 0.77 -0.76
CA GLY A 149 17.01 1.05 0.01
C GLY A 149 17.26 0.01 1.11
N SER A 150 16.21 -0.35 1.85
CA SER A 150 16.24 -1.34 2.93
C SER A 150 16.54 -2.78 2.50
N ILE A 151 16.26 -3.15 1.24
CA ILE A 151 16.52 -4.49 0.71
C ILE A 151 17.88 -4.56 -0.01
N SER A 152 18.68 -3.50 0.06
CA SER A 152 19.99 -3.43 -0.61
C SER A 152 20.94 -4.55 -0.16
N GLU A 153 20.90 -4.91 1.11
CA GLU A 153 21.72 -5.96 1.71
C GLU A 153 21.15 -7.38 1.52
N MET A 154 19.93 -7.52 0.98
CA MET A 154 19.31 -8.83 0.78
C MET A 154 19.89 -9.56 -0.43
N SER A 155 20.69 -10.59 -0.16
CA SER A 155 21.20 -11.49 -1.21
C SER A 155 20.21 -12.59 -1.58
N ARG A 156 19.40 -13.06 -0.64
CA ARG A 156 18.47 -14.20 -0.78
C ARG A 156 17.04 -13.79 -0.40
N LEU A 157 16.07 -14.63 -0.77
CA LEU A 157 14.68 -14.45 -0.36
C LEU A 157 14.56 -14.44 1.17
N PRO A 158 13.60 -13.68 1.72
CA PRO A 158 13.38 -13.62 3.16
C PRO A 158 12.91 -14.98 3.70
N GLY A 159 13.15 -15.20 4.99
CA GLY A 159 12.71 -16.40 5.69
C GLY A 159 11.28 -16.35 6.19
N ALA A 160 10.76 -15.15 6.40
CA ALA A 160 9.38 -14.86 6.77
C ALA A 160 9.01 -13.46 6.28
N LEU A 161 7.71 -13.24 6.14
CA LEU A 161 7.12 -11.95 5.84
C LEU A 161 6.31 -11.48 7.05
N PHE A 162 6.50 -10.25 7.51
CA PHE A 162 5.63 -9.61 8.49
C PHE A 162 4.86 -8.48 7.82
N VAL A 163 3.52 -8.55 7.83
CA VAL A 163 2.64 -7.62 7.10
C VAL A 163 1.76 -6.83 8.07
N VAL A 164 1.70 -5.52 7.91
CA VAL A 164 0.71 -4.66 8.55
C VAL A 164 -0.41 -4.40 7.54
N ASP A 165 -1.64 -4.82 7.87
CA ASP A 165 -2.83 -4.78 6.99
C ASP A 165 -2.72 -5.72 5.77
N THR A 166 -3.35 -6.90 5.84
CA THR A 166 -3.32 -7.87 4.73
C THR A 166 -4.17 -7.46 3.53
N MET A 167 -5.19 -6.61 3.75
CA MET A 167 -6.12 -6.22 2.69
C MET A 167 -5.45 -5.26 1.72
N ARG A 168 -4.71 -4.29 2.26
CA ARG A 168 -3.96 -3.33 1.46
C ARG A 168 -2.69 -3.97 0.85
N GLU A 169 -2.10 -4.97 1.50
CA GLU A 169 -0.85 -5.63 1.10
C GLU A 169 -1.09 -7.02 0.47
N HIS A 170 -2.29 -7.26 -0.07
CA HIS A 170 -2.70 -8.55 -0.64
C HIS A 170 -1.75 -9.12 -1.71
N ILE A 171 -1.03 -8.26 -2.46
CA ILE A 171 -0.05 -8.69 -3.46
C ILE A 171 1.15 -9.37 -2.76
N ALA A 172 1.63 -8.80 -1.66
CA ALA A 172 2.75 -9.35 -0.90
C ALA A 172 2.38 -10.71 -0.29
N VAL A 173 1.17 -10.82 0.26
CA VAL A 173 0.61 -12.05 0.82
C VAL A 173 0.51 -13.13 -0.25
N LYS A 174 -0.09 -12.83 -1.41
CA LYS A 174 -0.22 -13.79 -2.53
C LYS A 174 1.12 -14.25 -3.07
N GLU A 175 2.12 -13.37 -3.16
CA GLU A 175 3.47 -13.74 -3.59
C GLU A 175 4.18 -14.64 -2.56
N ALA A 176 4.02 -14.36 -1.26
CA ALA A 176 4.59 -15.17 -0.20
C ALA A 176 3.96 -16.57 -0.14
N GLN A 177 2.63 -16.67 -0.28
CA GLN A 177 1.91 -17.95 -0.35
C GLN A 177 2.42 -18.81 -1.51
N LYS A 178 2.59 -18.23 -2.70
CA LYS A 178 3.11 -18.94 -3.88
C LYS A 178 4.52 -19.51 -3.71
N LEU A 179 5.33 -18.88 -2.85
CA LEU A 179 6.71 -19.28 -2.58
C LEU A 179 6.87 -20.05 -1.26
N ASN A 180 5.75 -20.37 -0.59
CA ASN A 180 5.73 -21.04 0.72
C ASN A 180 6.60 -20.31 1.76
N ILE A 181 6.60 -18.97 1.74
CA ILE A 181 7.24 -18.15 2.76
C ILE A 181 6.22 -17.95 3.89
N PRO A 182 6.55 -18.28 5.15
CA PRO A 182 5.62 -18.13 6.26
C PRO A 182 5.25 -16.66 6.47
N ILE A 183 3.96 -16.42 6.68
CA ILE A 183 3.37 -15.08 6.76
C ILE A 183 2.93 -14.82 8.20
N PHE A 184 3.43 -13.72 8.74
CA PHE A 184 3.03 -13.14 10.00
C PHE A 184 2.29 -11.85 9.68
N ALA A 185 1.14 -11.60 10.30
CA ALA A 185 0.43 -10.37 10.02
C ALA A 185 -0.38 -9.84 11.20
N MET A 186 -0.45 -8.51 11.27
CA MET A 186 -1.48 -7.80 12.01
C MET A 186 -2.78 -7.86 11.21
N ILE A 187 -3.83 -8.41 11.81
CA ILE A 187 -5.12 -8.64 11.15
C ILE A 187 -6.21 -7.91 11.92
N ASP A 188 -6.87 -6.96 11.25
CA ASP A 188 -8.10 -6.33 11.72
C ASP A 188 -9.33 -7.13 11.25
N THR A 189 -10.48 -6.81 11.81
CA THR A 189 -11.81 -7.37 11.59
C THR A 189 -12.28 -7.43 10.13
N ASN A 190 -11.73 -6.63 9.21
CA ASN A 190 -12.05 -6.66 7.77
C ASN A 190 -11.16 -7.62 6.94
N CYS A 191 -10.08 -8.13 7.51
CA CYS A 191 -9.11 -8.98 6.84
C CYS A 191 -9.49 -10.47 6.95
N ASP A 192 -9.03 -11.32 6.03
CA ASP A 192 -9.23 -12.78 6.13
C ASP A 192 -8.09 -13.43 6.93
N PRO A 193 -8.35 -14.08 8.08
CA PRO A 193 -7.32 -14.73 8.87
C PRO A 193 -6.74 -15.99 8.22
N ARG A 194 -7.39 -16.56 7.19
CA ARG A 194 -6.94 -17.81 6.54
C ARG A 194 -5.72 -17.63 5.65
N ASP A 195 -5.47 -16.41 5.18
CA ASP A 195 -4.36 -16.11 4.27
C ASP A 195 -3.00 -16.04 4.97
N VAL A 196 -2.99 -16.13 6.31
CA VAL A 196 -1.83 -15.87 7.18
C VAL A 196 -1.57 -17.07 8.08
N ASP A 197 -0.31 -17.49 8.19
CA ASP A 197 0.08 -18.62 9.03
C ASP A 197 0.07 -18.25 10.52
N TYR A 198 0.63 -17.08 10.85
CA TYR A 198 0.70 -16.54 12.21
C TYR A 198 -0.02 -15.19 12.27
N LEU A 199 -1.30 -15.24 12.58
CA LEU A 199 -2.14 -14.03 12.71
C LEU A 199 -2.01 -13.41 14.09
N ILE A 200 -1.98 -12.07 14.15
CA ILE A 200 -2.07 -11.27 15.37
C ILE A 200 -3.33 -10.40 15.25
N PRO A 201 -4.43 -10.72 15.94
CA PRO A 201 -5.65 -9.91 15.88
C PRO A 201 -5.40 -8.55 16.53
N SER A 202 -5.43 -7.47 15.76
CA SER A 202 -5.05 -6.13 16.25
C SER A 202 -5.55 -5.03 15.33
N ASN A 203 -5.79 -3.85 15.90
CA ASN A 203 -6.03 -2.63 15.14
C ASN A 203 -4.83 -2.22 14.29
N ASP A 204 -5.01 -2.06 12.99
CA ASP A 204 -3.99 -1.61 12.04
C ASP A 204 -4.15 -0.14 11.59
N ASP A 205 -5.19 0.56 12.04
CA ASP A 205 -5.46 1.98 11.73
C ASP A 205 -4.79 2.93 12.72
N ALA A 206 -4.65 2.53 13.98
CA ALA A 206 -4.09 3.38 15.03
C ALA A 206 -2.56 3.27 15.12
N SER A 207 -1.86 4.39 15.00
CA SER A 207 -0.40 4.46 15.15
C SER A 207 0.10 3.92 16.50
N LYS A 208 -0.63 4.16 17.59
CA LYS A 208 -0.28 3.63 18.93
C LYS A 208 -0.37 2.10 19.00
N SER A 209 -1.42 1.54 18.40
CA SER A 209 -1.60 0.09 18.29
C SER A 209 -0.45 -0.56 17.51
N ILE A 210 -0.16 -0.03 16.32
CA ILE A 210 0.93 -0.50 15.46
C ILE A 210 2.27 -0.39 16.19
N SER A 211 2.55 0.73 16.85
CA SER A 211 3.79 0.93 17.60
C SER A 211 4.01 -0.11 18.69
N ILE A 212 3.00 -0.43 19.50
CA ILE A 212 3.15 -1.40 20.59
C ILE A 212 3.35 -2.82 20.06
N ILE A 213 2.55 -3.24 19.07
CA ILE A 213 2.72 -4.57 18.46
C ILE A 213 4.07 -4.68 17.76
N MET A 214 4.47 -3.68 16.99
CA MET A 214 5.75 -3.66 16.29
C MET A 214 6.93 -3.65 17.26
N THR A 215 6.85 -2.92 18.38
CA THR A 215 7.90 -2.89 19.40
C THR A 215 8.11 -4.27 20.00
N GLU A 216 7.03 -4.97 20.33
CA GLU A 216 7.13 -6.33 20.90
C GLU A 216 7.73 -7.31 19.88
N VAL A 217 7.29 -7.22 18.62
CA VAL A 217 7.80 -8.06 17.54
C VAL A 217 9.28 -7.78 17.26
N THR A 218 9.70 -6.51 17.19
CA THR A 218 11.11 -6.16 16.95
C THR A 218 12.00 -6.55 18.11
N ASN A 219 11.51 -6.44 19.36
CA ASN A 219 12.22 -6.94 20.54
C ASN A 219 12.44 -8.46 20.46
N ALA A 220 11.40 -9.24 20.14
CA ALA A 220 11.53 -10.69 19.96
C ALA A 220 12.54 -11.07 18.87
N VAL A 221 12.57 -10.32 17.77
CA VAL A 221 13.55 -10.50 16.69
C VAL A 221 14.97 -10.12 17.14
N ALA A 222 15.11 -9.03 17.90
CA ALA A 222 16.40 -8.60 18.45
C ALA A 222 16.96 -9.63 19.45
N GLU A 223 16.11 -10.23 20.28
CA GLU A 223 16.50 -11.36 21.15
C GLU A 223 17.00 -12.54 20.33
N GLY A 224 16.27 -12.98 19.30
CA GLY A 224 16.71 -14.09 18.45
C GLY A 224 18.02 -13.80 17.72
N LEU A 225 18.27 -12.54 17.33
CA LEU A 225 19.57 -12.14 16.78
C LEU A 225 20.69 -12.13 17.83
N ALA A 226 20.40 -11.76 19.07
CA ALA A 226 21.35 -11.78 20.18
C ALA A 226 21.76 -13.22 20.53
N GLU A 227 20.79 -14.14 20.62
CA GLU A 227 21.03 -15.58 20.84
C GLU A 227 21.95 -16.16 19.76
N ARG A 228 21.70 -15.82 18.50
CA ARG A 228 22.57 -16.22 17.39
C ARG A 228 23.99 -15.66 17.52
N LYS A 229 24.15 -14.42 17.98
CA LYS A 229 25.48 -13.82 18.17
C LYS A 229 26.22 -14.55 19.29
N SER A 230 25.56 -14.87 20.41
CA SER A 230 26.18 -15.63 21.49
C SER A 230 26.57 -17.05 21.06
N GLU A 231 25.72 -17.77 20.32
CA GLU A 231 26.06 -19.10 19.80
C GLU A 231 27.28 -19.04 18.89
N LYS A 232 27.35 -18.05 17.99
CA LYS A 232 28.53 -17.86 17.13
C LYS A 232 29.80 -17.52 17.90
N HIS A 233 29.71 -16.77 19.00
CA HIS A 233 30.86 -16.46 19.85
C HIS A 233 31.32 -17.71 20.62
N ALA A 234 30.39 -18.50 21.15
CA ALA A 234 30.70 -19.76 21.83
C ALA A 234 31.35 -20.79 20.89
N ASP A 235 30.89 -20.89 19.65
CA ASP A 235 31.50 -21.75 18.63
C ASP A 235 32.91 -21.29 18.21
N ASN A 236 33.22 -19.99 18.33
CA ASN A 236 34.51 -19.43 17.94
C ASN A 236 35.53 -19.42 19.08
N GLU A 237 35.09 -19.38 20.34
CA GLU A 237 35.95 -19.50 21.54
C GLU A 237 36.24 -20.95 21.93
N GLY A 238 35.43 -21.93 21.49
CA GLY A 238 35.69 -23.36 21.69
C GLY A 238 36.71 -23.99 20.73
N GLY A 239 37.43 -23.18 19.94
CA GLY A 239 38.30 -23.62 18.85
C GLY A 239 39.81 -23.71 19.15
N ASP A 240 40.28 -23.22 20.29
CA ASP A 240 41.73 -23.05 20.53
C ASP A 240 42.38 -24.02 21.55
N ASP A 241 41.64 -25.00 22.08
CA ASP A 241 42.23 -26.04 22.93
C ASP A 241 41.74 -27.44 22.52
N ALA A 242 42.45 -28.08 21.57
CA ALA A 242 42.85 -29.49 21.64
C ALA A 242 43.44 -29.97 20.30
N ASN A 243 44.76 -30.12 20.29
CA ASN A 243 45.49 -31.03 19.42
C ASN A 243 44.96 -32.48 19.63
N GLY A 244 44.47 -33.16 18.57
CA GLY A 244 44.16 -34.59 18.64
C GLY A 244 43.16 -35.15 17.60
N GLU A 245 43.65 -35.42 16.38
CA GLU A 245 43.17 -36.36 15.35
C GLU A 245 41.75 -36.27 14.72
N PRO A 246 41.62 -36.49 13.39
CA PRO A 246 40.37 -36.27 12.65
C PRO A 246 39.47 -37.51 12.65
N LYS A 247 38.33 -37.47 13.37
CA LYS A 247 37.25 -38.44 13.19
C LYS A 247 36.25 -37.98 12.11
N LYS A 248 36.37 -38.58 10.92
CA LYS A 248 35.34 -38.64 9.87
C LYS A 248 33.97 -39.00 10.46
N LYS A 249 33.02 -38.05 10.48
CA LYS A 249 31.60 -38.36 10.68
C LYS A 249 30.92 -38.55 9.32
N LYS A 250 30.65 -39.83 9.00
CA LYS A 250 29.76 -40.29 7.92
C LYS A 250 28.34 -39.79 8.18
N LYS A 251 27.71 -39.23 7.13
CA LYS A 251 26.25 -39.12 7.00
C LYS A 251 25.63 -40.52 7.13
N LYS A 252 24.62 -40.66 7.99
CA LYS A 252 23.69 -41.80 7.98
C LYS A 252 22.30 -41.26 7.72
N ASP A 253 21.84 -41.51 6.51
CA ASP A 253 20.45 -41.43 6.11
C ASP A 253 19.63 -42.44 6.94
N ARG A 254 18.52 -41.97 7.50
CA ARG A 254 17.48 -42.80 8.11
C ARG A 254 16.55 -43.27 7.01
N ILE A 255 16.66 -44.53 6.62
CA ILE A 255 15.59 -45.29 5.95
C ILE A 255 15.03 -46.24 7.00
N VAL A 256 13.73 -46.11 7.26
CA VAL A 256 12.93 -47.03 8.08
C VAL A 256 12.35 -48.06 7.13
N GLU A 257 12.76 -49.31 7.32
CA GLU A 257 12.13 -50.48 6.70
C GLU A 257 11.11 -51.05 7.69
N LYS A 258 9.86 -51.20 7.26
CA LYS A 258 8.95 -52.19 7.82
C LYS A 258 8.20 -52.85 6.67
N ALA A 259 8.46 -54.15 6.52
CA ALA A 259 7.92 -55.03 5.50
C ALA A 259 6.52 -55.54 5.85
N THR A 260 5.67 -55.65 4.83
CA THR A 260 4.65 -56.69 4.58
C THR A 260 4.44 -56.68 3.06
N ASP A 261 5.10 -57.56 2.32
CA ASP A 261 4.57 -58.82 1.77
C ASP A 261 3.21 -58.66 1.06
N VAL A 262 3.24 -58.71 -0.29
CA VAL A 262 2.46 -59.59 -1.19
C VAL A 262 2.89 -59.26 -2.63
N THR A 263 3.45 -60.23 -3.36
CA THR A 263 3.45 -60.27 -4.84
C THR A 263 2.77 -61.58 -5.26
N PRO A 264 2.15 -61.69 -6.46
CA PRO A 264 2.97 -61.98 -7.65
C PRO A 264 2.46 -61.44 -9.01
N LYS A 265 3.44 -61.14 -9.90
CA LYS A 265 3.51 -61.32 -11.39
C LYS A 265 2.39 -60.74 -12.27
N ALA A 266 2.58 -60.20 -13.49
CA ALA A 266 3.64 -60.11 -14.52
C ALA A 266 3.23 -58.91 -15.43
N LYS A 267 4.00 -58.30 -16.35
CA LYS A 267 4.69 -58.84 -17.53
C LYS A 267 5.40 -57.66 -18.25
N LYS A 268 6.48 -57.98 -18.96
CA LYS A 268 7.34 -57.14 -19.82
C LYS A 268 6.59 -56.42 -20.95
N SER A 269 7.06 -55.23 -21.37
CA SER A 269 7.70 -55.00 -22.70
C SER A 269 7.92 -53.51 -23.03
N LYS A 270 9.16 -53.15 -23.38
CA LYS A 270 9.58 -52.04 -24.26
C LYS A 270 9.55 -52.55 -25.72
N PRO A 271 9.27 -51.72 -26.73
CA PRO A 271 10.31 -51.19 -27.64
C PRO A 271 10.02 -49.69 -27.96
N GLU A 272 10.89 -48.75 -28.35
CA GLU A 272 12.07 -48.63 -29.23
C GLU A 272 11.83 -48.71 -30.75
N GLY A 273 12.23 -47.63 -31.45
CA GLY A 273 12.17 -47.35 -32.91
C GLY A 273 11.85 -45.86 -33.10
N LYS A 274 12.69 -44.91 -33.55
CA LYS A 274 13.83 -44.82 -34.49
C LYS A 274 13.42 -44.79 -35.98
N ASP A 275 13.33 -43.59 -36.56
CA ASP A 275 13.96 -43.12 -37.82
C ASP A 275 13.54 -41.64 -38.06
N SER A 276 14.48 -40.69 -38.27
CA SER A 276 15.06 -40.25 -39.56
C SER A 276 14.01 -39.53 -40.43
N THR A 277 14.12 -38.24 -40.80
CA THR A 277 15.10 -37.69 -41.77
C THR A 277 15.24 -36.15 -41.69
N THR A 278 16.35 -35.70 -42.27
CA THR A 278 16.91 -34.35 -42.48
C THR A 278 16.42 -33.70 -43.79
N GLU A 279 16.65 -32.36 -43.93
CA GLU A 279 16.68 -31.44 -45.11
C GLU A 279 15.78 -30.21 -44.86
N ILE A 280 16.28 -28.99 -44.60
CA ILE A 280 17.00 -28.00 -45.45
C ILE A 280 16.26 -27.62 -46.74
N GLU A 281 15.66 -26.43 -46.75
CA GLU A 281 15.48 -25.49 -47.88
C GLU A 281 14.97 -24.17 -47.24
N GLU A 282 15.78 -23.12 -47.12
CA GLU A 282 16.16 -22.10 -48.11
C GLU A 282 15.02 -21.13 -48.50
N ALA A 283 15.36 -19.85 -48.46
CA ALA A 283 14.51 -18.69 -48.66
C ALA A 283 14.05 -18.52 -50.12
N PRO A 284 13.16 -17.53 -50.36
CA PRO A 284 13.51 -16.59 -51.41
C PRO A 284 13.40 -15.12 -50.99
N VAL A 285 14.33 -14.36 -51.56
CA VAL A 285 14.48 -12.90 -51.58
C VAL A 285 13.97 -12.39 -52.93
N VAL A 286 13.12 -11.36 -52.96
CA VAL A 286 13.00 -10.33 -54.04
C VAL A 286 12.32 -9.09 -53.39
N ALA A 287 13.05 -7.98 -53.16
CA ALA A 287 13.14 -6.72 -53.96
C ALA A 287 11.80 -5.96 -54.09
N GLU A 288 11.66 -4.64 -54.07
CA GLU A 288 12.52 -3.45 -53.95
C GLU A 288 11.54 -2.26 -53.76
N GLY A 289 11.93 -1.16 -53.11
CA GLY A 289 11.06 0.02 -53.00
C GLY A 289 11.63 1.14 -52.11
N LYS A 290 12.47 1.98 -52.72
CA LYS A 290 13.06 3.21 -52.15
C LYS A 290 11.97 4.23 -51.81
N ASP A 291 12.11 4.94 -50.69
CA ASP A 291 12.38 6.40 -50.72
C ASP A 291 12.64 6.98 -49.32
N THR A 292 13.80 7.62 -49.21
CA THR A 292 14.14 8.62 -48.20
C THR A 292 14.16 9.97 -48.90
N PRO A 293 13.89 11.08 -48.18
CA PRO A 293 14.87 12.15 -48.26
C PRO A 293 15.18 12.81 -46.90
N LYS A 294 16.46 13.21 -46.78
CA LYS A 294 17.06 14.13 -45.81
C LYS A 294 17.80 15.21 -46.64
N PRO A 295 18.32 16.31 -46.07
CA PRO A 295 17.69 17.61 -45.78
C PRO A 295 18.39 18.78 -46.53
N THR A 296 18.33 20.00 -45.95
CA THR A 296 19.13 21.26 -46.15
C THR A 296 18.66 22.24 -47.25
N PRO A 297 19.07 23.54 -47.22
CA PRO A 297 19.13 24.55 -46.15
C PRO A 297 18.57 25.94 -46.61
N GLU A 298 18.27 26.88 -45.69
CA GLU A 298 18.51 28.31 -45.96
C GLU A 298 18.49 29.19 -44.70
N THR A 299 19.25 30.27 -44.75
CA THR A 299 19.67 31.16 -43.66
C THR A 299 19.29 32.59 -44.07
N ALA A 300 18.78 33.44 -43.16
CA ALA A 300 19.00 34.89 -43.19
C ALA A 300 18.52 35.60 -41.90
N GLU A 301 19.41 36.44 -41.38
CA GLU A 301 19.28 37.47 -40.33
C GLU A 301 18.30 38.60 -40.74
N THR A 302 17.84 39.61 -39.98
CA THR A 302 18.32 40.37 -38.79
C THR A 302 17.19 41.31 -38.27
N LYS A 303 17.34 41.78 -37.02
CA LYS A 303 16.98 43.11 -36.41
C LYS A 303 16.07 43.08 -35.16
N ALA A 304 16.65 43.53 -34.04
CA ALA A 304 16.00 44.02 -32.82
C ALA A 304 15.84 45.57 -32.89
N PRO A 305 15.47 46.35 -31.82
CA PRO A 305 14.75 46.13 -30.54
C PRO A 305 13.53 47.14 -30.44
N PRO A 306 12.92 47.62 -29.30
CA PRO A 306 13.27 47.55 -27.87
C PRO A 306 12.17 47.38 -26.78
N VAL A 307 12.65 46.95 -25.59
CA VAL A 307 12.39 47.43 -24.20
C VAL A 307 11.00 47.99 -23.84
N VAL A 308 10.33 47.43 -22.81
CA VAL A 308 9.82 48.15 -21.60
C VAL A 308 9.53 47.17 -20.43
N ALA A 309 10.19 47.49 -19.31
CA ALA A 309 9.88 47.33 -17.87
C ALA A 309 9.12 46.10 -17.31
N LYS A 310 9.85 45.33 -16.49
CA LYS A 310 9.35 44.68 -15.28
C LYS A 310 9.49 45.65 -14.09
N THR A 311 8.45 45.76 -13.28
CA THR A 311 8.55 46.17 -11.87
C THR A 311 7.98 45.07 -10.95
N PRO A 312 8.53 44.91 -9.74
CA PRO A 312 8.33 43.73 -8.89
C PRO A 312 7.27 43.96 -7.80
N LYS A 313 6.64 42.87 -7.34
CA LYS A 313 5.87 42.84 -6.07
C LYS A 313 6.78 42.38 -4.92
N PRO A 314 6.72 43.03 -3.74
CA PRO A 314 7.62 42.75 -2.62
C PRO A 314 7.13 41.60 -1.72
N GLU A 315 8.11 40.99 -1.06
CA GLU A 315 8.01 40.15 0.14
C GLU A 315 7.42 40.93 1.31
N VAL A 316 6.71 40.24 2.21
CA VAL A 316 6.31 40.77 3.51
C VAL A 316 6.76 39.77 4.58
N ASP A 317 7.61 40.28 5.47
CA ASP A 317 8.16 39.63 6.65
C ASP A 317 7.08 39.26 7.68
N VAL A 318 7.34 38.16 8.40
CA VAL A 318 6.56 37.72 9.56
C VAL A 318 7.41 37.99 10.80
N GLU A 319 7.02 38.96 11.61
CA GLU A 319 7.57 39.20 12.94
C GLU A 319 6.49 39.00 14.02
N ALA A 320 6.92 38.37 15.11
CA ALA A 320 6.10 37.93 16.23
C ALA A 320 5.70 39.08 17.17
N THR A 321 4.56 38.94 17.85
CA THR A 321 4.31 39.57 19.15
C THR A 321 3.43 38.69 20.03
N LYS A 322 3.75 38.71 21.33
CA LYS A 322 3.24 37.86 22.41
C LYS A 322 2.03 38.48 23.13
N GLU A 323 1.29 37.60 23.82
CA GLU A 323 0.59 37.74 25.12
C GLU A 323 -0.51 38.82 25.31
N ALA A 324 -1.72 38.37 25.65
CA ALA A 324 -2.38 38.69 26.92
C ALA A 324 -3.54 37.72 27.22
N VAL A 325 -3.54 37.22 28.45
CA VAL A 325 -4.56 36.39 29.11
C VAL A 325 -5.63 37.30 29.70
N ALA A 326 -6.91 36.95 29.55
CA ALA A 326 -7.99 37.40 30.44
C ALA A 326 -9.05 36.30 30.58
N GLU A 327 -9.37 36.03 31.83
CA GLU A 327 -10.16 34.95 32.41
C GLU A 327 -11.58 35.48 32.71
N GLU A 328 -12.65 34.77 32.31
CA GLU A 328 -13.94 34.84 33.03
C GLU A 328 -14.92 33.68 32.72
N LYS A 329 -15.11 32.83 33.76
CA LYS A 329 -16.35 32.19 34.28
C LYS A 329 -17.24 31.25 33.42
N GLU A 330 -17.23 29.98 33.85
CA GLU A 330 -18.33 28.98 33.84
C GLU A 330 -19.51 29.45 34.73
N ALA A 331 -20.82 29.18 34.57
CA ALA A 331 -21.64 28.16 33.89
C ALA A 331 -23.12 28.68 33.84
N PRO A 332 -24.20 27.89 33.61
CA PRO A 332 -24.52 26.88 32.58
C PRO A 332 -25.75 27.32 31.73
N LYS A 333 -25.91 26.85 30.47
CA LYS A 333 -27.18 27.06 29.72
C LYS A 333 -27.64 25.84 28.92
N LYS A 334 -28.90 25.52 29.21
CA LYS A 334 -29.91 24.65 28.61
C LYS A 334 -29.85 24.49 27.08
N GLU A 335 -30.22 23.28 26.65
CA GLU A 335 -30.67 22.92 25.30
C GLU A 335 -31.67 23.93 24.71
N ALA A 336 -31.41 24.41 23.48
CA ALA A 336 -32.44 24.79 22.50
C ALA A 336 -31.85 25.14 21.12
N LYS A 337 -32.33 24.42 20.10
CA LYS A 337 -32.62 24.80 18.70
C LYS A 337 -31.50 25.36 17.79
N GLU A 338 -31.14 24.53 16.81
CA GLU A 338 -30.49 24.87 15.55
C GLU A 338 -31.22 25.98 14.78
N THR A 339 -30.47 27.00 14.37
CA THR A 339 -30.87 27.98 13.35
C THR A 339 -30.60 27.41 11.95
N LYS A 340 -31.67 27.19 11.18
CA LYS A 340 -31.69 26.69 9.79
C LYS A 340 -30.86 27.56 8.84
N SER A 341 -29.92 26.96 8.11
CA SER A 341 -29.40 27.49 6.85
C SER A 341 -30.46 27.34 5.75
N THR A 342 -30.77 28.43 5.05
CA THR A 342 -31.80 28.54 3.99
C THR A 342 -31.31 28.02 2.63
N THR A 343 -30.60 26.89 2.61
CA THR A 343 -30.00 26.31 1.39
C THR A 343 -30.40 24.85 1.27
N ASP A 344 -31.00 24.48 0.13
CA ASP A 344 -31.43 23.10 -0.12
C ASP A 344 -30.29 22.25 -0.68
N ASP A 345 -30.30 20.96 -0.39
CA ASP A 345 -29.31 20.00 -0.91
C ASP A 345 -29.67 19.53 -2.34
N LEU A 346 -29.23 20.28 -3.34
CA LEU A 346 -29.55 20.01 -4.75
C LEU A 346 -29.04 18.66 -5.28
N THR A 347 -28.18 17.94 -4.55
CA THR A 347 -27.70 16.60 -4.95
C THR A 347 -28.78 15.52 -4.86
N LYS A 348 -29.95 15.82 -4.26
CA LYS A 348 -31.11 14.92 -4.23
C LYS A 348 -31.86 14.82 -5.58
N ILE A 349 -31.53 15.69 -6.53
CA ILE A 349 -32.04 15.62 -7.90
C ILE A 349 -31.15 14.67 -8.70
N GLU A 350 -31.75 13.64 -9.31
CA GLU A 350 -31.00 12.67 -10.11
C GLU A 350 -30.41 13.35 -11.35
N GLY A 351 -29.10 13.16 -11.55
CA GLY A 351 -28.32 13.82 -12.60
C GLY A 351 -27.54 15.05 -12.12
N VAL A 352 -27.88 15.62 -10.95
CA VAL A 352 -27.12 16.73 -10.34
C VAL A 352 -25.98 16.20 -9.49
N GLY A 353 -24.78 16.17 -10.06
CA GLY A 353 -23.56 15.85 -9.31
C GLY A 353 -23.09 17.00 -8.39
N PRO A 354 -22.16 16.74 -7.44
CA PRO A 354 -21.71 17.75 -6.48
C PRO A 354 -21.18 19.05 -7.10
N LYS A 355 -20.51 18.95 -8.26
CA LYS A 355 -19.99 20.11 -8.99
C LYS A 355 -21.06 20.91 -9.73
N ALA A 356 -22.12 20.23 -10.19
CA ALA A 356 -23.25 20.90 -10.79
C ALA A 356 -24.06 21.63 -9.73
N ALA A 357 -24.27 21.01 -8.55
CA ALA A 357 -24.89 21.66 -7.39
C ALA A 357 -24.10 22.91 -6.96
N GLU A 358 -22.77 22.82 -6.85
CA GLU A 358 -21.92 23.96 -6.52
C GLU A 358 -22.00 25.09 -7.55
N ALA A 359 -22.02 24.76 -8.84
CA ALA A 359 -22.18 25.73 -9.93
C ALA A 359 -23.55 26.43 -9.89
N MET A 360 -24.62 25.71 -9.58
CA MET A 360 -25.97 26.26 -9.46
C MET A 360 -26.10 27.19 -8.24
N VAL A 361 -25.54 26.79 -7.10
CA VAL A 361 -25.49 27.64 -5.90
C VAL A 361 -24.68 28.91 -6.15
N ALA A 362 -23.54 28.81 -6.85
CA ALA A 362 -22.73 29.96 -7.23
C ALA A 362 -23.46 30.93 -8.18
N ALA A 363 -24.40 30.42 -8.98
CA ALA A 363 -25.27 31.22 -9.85
C ALA A 363 -26.55 31.75 -9.15
N GLY A 364 -26.69 31.56 -7.83
CA GLY A 364 -27.84 32.02 -7.07
C GLY A 364 -29.07 31.11 -7.14
N ILE A 365 -28.92 29.88 -7.66
CA ILE A 365 -29.94 28.84 -7.66
C ILE A 365 -29.61 27.84 -6.54
N ASP A 366 -30.02 28.17 -5.33
CA ASP A 366 -29.63 27.51 -4.08
C ASP A 366 -30.78 26.76 -3.35
N THR A 367 -32.00 26.82 -3.91
CA THR A 367 -33.19 26.14 -3.38
C THR A 367 -33.92 25.35 -4.45
N TYR A 368 -34.66 24.30 -4.06
CA TYR A 368 -35.47 23.52 -5.01
C TYR A 368 -36.51 24.40 -5.72
N ALA A 369 -37.04 25.41 -5.03
CA ALA A 369 -37.97 26.38 -5.61
C ALA A 369 -37.33 27.24 -6.71
N ASN A 370 -36.03 27.57 -6.57
CA ASN A 370 -35.28 28.31 -7.58
C ASN A 370 -34.97 27.43 -8.80
N VAL A 371 -34.63 26.16 -8.58
CA VAL A 371 -34.41 25.19 -9.68
C VAL A 371 -35.71 24.90 -10.43
N ALA A 372 -36.83 24.75 -9.73
CA ALA A 372 -38.14 24.47 -10.34
C ALA A 372 -38.65 25.62 -11.22
N LYS A 373 -38.26 26.87 -10.92
CA LYS A 373 -38.60 28.07 -11.71
C LYS A 373 -37.62 28.35 -12.85
N ALA A 374 -36.46 27.72 -12.84
CA ALA A 374 -35.44 27.93 -13.86
C ALA A 374 -35.72 27.05 -15.09
N ASP A 375 -35.55 27.64 -16.28
CA ASP A 375 -35.64 26.90 -17.53
C ASP A 375 -34.43 25.98 -17.69
N ALA A 376 -34.63 24.76 -18.20
CA ALA A 376 -33.56 23.79 -18.41
C ALA A 376 -32.41 24.35 -19.27
N ASP A 377 -32.72 25.18 -20.28
CA ASP A 377 -31.72 25.81 -21.13
C ASP A 377 -30.84 26.82 -20.37
N LYS A 378 -31.43 27.58 -19.43
CA LYS A 378 -30.69 28.52 -18.56
C LYS A 378 -29.78 27.76 -17.60
N ILE A 379 -30.23 26.63 -17.07
CA ILE A 379 -29.39 25.76 -16.22
C ILE A 379 -28.21 25.21 -17.03
N LYS A 380 -28.46 24.80 -18.28
CA LYS A 380 -27.40 24.29 -19.17
C LYS A 380 -26.36 25.35 -19.51
N GLU A 381 -26.78 26.59 -19.73
CA GLU A 381 -25.91 27.73 -19.98
C GLU A 381 -25.00 27.99 -18.76
N ILE A 382 -25.58 28.08 -17.55
CA ILE A 382 -24.84 28.27 -16.28
C ILE A 382 -23.78 27.17 -16.07
N LEU A 383 -24.14 25.91 -16.30
CA LEU A 383 -23.20 24.79 -16.15
C LEU A 383 -22.06 24.84 -17.16
N THR A 384 -22.36 25.24 -18.40
CA THR A 384 -21.38 25.33 -19.49
C THR A 384 -20.41 26.49 -19.25
N GLU A 385 -20.91 27.62 -18.75
CA GLU A 385 -20.11 28.78 -18.36
C GLU A 385 -19.21 28.48 -17.14
N SER A 386 -19.73 27.71 -16.17
CA SER A 386 -18.96 27.27 -15.00
C SER A 386 -17.86 26.26 -15.35
N SER A 387 -18.11 25.33 -16.27
CA SER A 387 -17.08 24.42 -16.79
C SER A 387 -17.43 23.78 -18.13
N SER A 388 -16.51 23.88 -19.09
CA SER A 388 -16.61 23.20 -20.38
C SER A 388 -16.74 21.67 -20.29
N ARG A 389 -16.36 21.07 -19.14
CA ARG A 389 -16.53 19.63 -18.87
C ARG A 389 -17.97 19.26 -18.51
N MET A 390 -18.83 20.21 -18.17
CA MET A 390 -20.24 19.98 -17.77
C MET A 390 -21.23 20.14 -18.94
N ALA A 391 -20.75 20.50 -20.15
CA ALA A 391 -21.57 20.70 -21.34
C ALA A 391 -22.33 19.43 -21.81
N HIS A 392 -21.94 18.25 -21.34
CA HIS A 392 -22.58 16.97 -21.67
C HIS A 392 -23.77 16.62 -20.75
N LEU A 393 -23.99 17.38 -19.68
CA LEU A 393 -25.13 17.17 -18.78
C LEU A 393 -26.42 17.64 -19.44
N ASP A 394 -27.50 16.89 -19.25
CA ASP A 394 -28.84 17.22 -19.72
C ASP A 394 -29.72 17.60 -18.52
N PRO A 395 -29.98 18.91 -18.29
CA PRO A 395 -30.80 19.38 -17.18
C PRO A 395 -32.31 19.36 -17.46
N SER A 396 -32.78 18.75 -18.55
CA SER A 396 -34.19 18.76 -18.97
C SER A 396 -35.17 18.26 -17.91
N SER A 397 -34.77 17.28 -17.07
CA SER A 397 -35.62 16.75 -16.00
C SER A 397 -35.48 17.45 -14.66
N TRP A 398 -34.46 18.29 -14.48
CA TRP A 398 -34.12 18.85 -13.16
C TRP A 398 -35.18 19.80 -12.61
N PRO A 399 -35.83 20.68 -13.41
CA PRO A 399 -36.91 21.52 -12.91
C PRO A 399 -38.12 20.73 -12.39
N LYS A 400 -38.47 19.63 -13.08
CA LYS A 400 -39.60 18.77 -12.70
C LYS A 400 -39.33 17.99 -11.41
N GLN A 401 -38.12 17.45 -11.27
CA GLN A 401 -37.68 16.80 -10.04
C GLN A 401 -37.59 17.80 -8.87
N ALA A 402 -37.07 19.00 -9.13
CA ALA A 402 -37.00 20.07 -8.14
C ALA A 402 -38.39 20.53 -7.68
N GLN A 403 -39.39 20.54 -8.56
CA GLN A 403 -40.77 20.85 -8.19
C GLN A 403 -41.34 19.80 -7.22
N MET A 404 -41.15 18.51 -7.49
CA MET A 404 -41.58 17.44 -6.58
C MET A 404 -40.85 17.50 -5.23
N ALA A 405 -39.56 17.85 -5.23
CA ALA A 405 -38.78 18.07 -4.02
C ALA A 405 -39.25 19.31 -3.23
N ALA A 406 -39.59 20.41 -3.91
CA ALA A 406 -40.12 21.64 -3.31
C ALA A 406 -41.51 21.42 -2.69
N ASP A 407 -42.34 20.59 -3.33
CA ASP A 407 -43.67 20.21 -2.83
C ASP A 407 -43.61 19.17 -1.70
N GLY A 408 -42.41 18.68 -1.34
CA GLY A 408 -42.21 17.70 -0.27
C GLY A 408 -42.65 16.28 -0.63
N LYS A 409 -42.88 16.00 -1.92
CA LYS A 409 -43.36 14.73 -2.46
C LYS A 409 -42.20 13.75 -2.70
N TRP A 410 -41.47 13.43 -1.63
CA TRP A 410 -40.25 12.61 -1.71
C TRP A 410 -40.52 11.17 -2.18
N ASP A 411 -41.64 10.57 -1.78
CA ASP A 411 -42.01 9.21 -2.18
C ASP A 411 -42.35 9.14 -3.67
N GLU A 412 -43.09 10.11 -4.19
CA GLU A 412 -43.41 10.23 -5.63
C GLU A 412 -42.16 10.51 -6.47
N LEU A 413 -41.24 11.34 -5.95
CA LEU A 413 -39.97 11.64 -6.60
C LEU A 413 -39.10 10.38 -6.71
N GLN A 414 -39.02 9.59 -5.63
CA GLN A 414 -38.24 8.36 -5.62
C GLN A 414 -38.83 7.32 -6.59
N GLU A 415 -40.15 7.15 -6.63
CA GLU A 415 -40.80 6.28 -7.62
C GLU A 415 -40.59 6.75 -9.07
N TRP A 416 -40.49 8.07 -9.28
CA TRP A 416 -40.21 8.64 -10.59
C TRP A 416 -38.75 8.41 -11.00
N GLN A 417 -37.79 8.61 -10.10
CA GLN A 417 -36.36 8.34 -10.30
C GLN A 417 -36.09 6.85 -10.56
N ASP A 418 -36.78 5.95 -9.85
CA ASP A 418 -36.64 4.50 -10.07
C ASP A 418 -37.15 4.05 -11.45
N LYS A 419 -38.07 4.82 -12.06
CA LYS A 419 -38.62 4.56 -13.40
C LYS A 419 -37.82 5.27 -14.51
N ALA A 420 -37.26 6.44 -14.24
CA ALA A 420 -36.52 7.25 -15.21
C ALA A 420 -35.03 6.85 -15.20
N LYS A 421 -34.53 6.25 -16.29
CA LYS A 421 -33.14 5.78 -16.32
C LYS A 421 -32.19 6.95 -16.62
N GLY A 422 -31.61 7.56 -15.59
CA GLY A 422 -30.60 8.61 -15.72
C GLY A 422 -31.17 10.00 -15.95
N GLY A 423 -32.36 10.29 -15.41
CA GLY A 423 -32.96 11.63 -15.45
C GLY A 423 -33.43 12.09 -16.83
N VAL A 424 -33.82 11.18 -17.72
CA VAL A 424 -34.52 11.49 -18.98
C VAL A 424 -35.81 10.67 -18.99
N GLU A 425 -36.94 11.29 -19.36
CA GLU A 425 -38.24 10.60 -19.47
C GLU A 425 -38.23 9.43 -20.46
#